data_AF-A0A8D8NQ83-F1
#
_entry.id   AF-A0A8D8NQ83-F1
#
_cell.length_a   1.000
_cell.length_b   1.000
_cell.length_c   1.000
_cell.angle_alpha   90.00
_cell.angle_beta   90.00
_cell.angle_gamma   90.00
#
_symmetry.space_group_name_H-M   'P 1'
#
loop_
_entity.id
_entity.type
_entity.pdbx_description
1 polymer ?
#
loop_
_entity_poly.entity_id
_entity_poly.type
_entity_poly.pdbx_seq_one_letter_code
_entity_poly.pdbx_strand_id
1 'polypeptide(L)'
;MFKKFDEKESISGVQQLKSSVQKGIRNKLIEQYPHIEGHIDQVLPKKDSFRIVKCHDHIEILVNGAGDQLFFRHREGSWMPTLKLYHKFPFFLPMEQVDKGAIRFVLSGANIMCPGLTSPGACMTPVDKGT
;
A
#
# COMPACT_ATOMS: atom_id res chain seq x y z
N MET A 1 11.56 1.37 1.49
CA MET A 1 10.99 2.41 0.60
C MET A 1 11.03 3.79 1.27
N PHE A 2 10.36 4.01 2.40
CA PHE A 2 10.20 5.37 2.98
C PHE A 2 11.10 5.73 4.17
N LYS A 3 12.14 4.93 4.49
CA LYS A 3 12.95 5.13 5.72
C LYS A 3 13.68 6.48 5.79
N LYS A 4 14.09 7.02 4.64
CA LYS A 4 14.77 8.32 4.51
C LYS A 4 13.91 9.33 3.74
N PHE A 5 12.60 9.08 3.63
CA PHE A 5 11.71 9.96 2.89
C PHE A 5 11.44 11.22 3.71
N ASP A 6 11.61 12.38 3.08
CA ASP A 6 11.23 13.68 3.61
C ASP A 6 10.28 14.37 2.62
N GLU A 7 9.15 14.90 3.10
CA GLU A 7 8.12 15.49 2.25
C GLU A 7 8.62 16.69 1.44
N LYS A 8 9.47 17.53 2.02
CA LYS A 8 9.94 18.77 1.39
C LYS A 8 11.02 18.50 0.34
N GLU A 9 11.82 17.47 0.56
CA GLU A 9 12.95 17.14 -0.31
C GLU A 9 12.61 16.06 -1.34
N SER A 10 11.70 15.14 -1.04
CA SER A 10 11.50 13.92 -1.83
C SER A 10 10.35 14.03 -2.84
N ILE A 11 9.54 15.08 -2.80
CA ILE A 11 8.42 15.28 -3.73
C ILE A 11 8.90 16.06 -4.96
N SER A 12 8.79 15.46 -6.15
CA SER A 12 9.20 16.08 -7.40
C SER A 12 8.05 16.75 -8.16
N GLY A 13 6.80 16.35 -7.89
CA GLY A 13 5.64 16.98 -8.53
C GLY A 13 4.32 16.28 -8.24
N VAL A 14 3.21 16.91 -8.65
CA VAL A 14 1.85 16.40 -8.43
C VAL A 14 1.08 16.43 -9.74
N GLN A 15 0.38 15.34 -10.05
CA GLN A 15 -0.41 15.18 -11.27
C GLN A 15 -1.87 14.86 -10.94
N GLN A 16 -2.79 15.71 -11.38
CA GLN A 16 -4.22 15.42 -11.29
C GLN A 16 -4.59 14.28 -12.25
N LEU A 17 -5.34 13.29 -11.75
CA LEU A 17 -5.78 12.15 -12.55
C LEU A 17 -7.06 12.47 -13.31
N LYS A 18 -7.05 12.14 -14.62
CA LYS A 18 -8.24 12.11 -15.47
C LYS A 18 -9.12 10.92 -15.11
N SER A 19 -10.43 11.03 -15.32
CA SER A 19 -11.41 9.99 -14.97
C SER A 19 -11.13 8.62 -15.63
N SER A 20 -10.60 8.60 -16.86
CA SER A 20 -10.21 7.36 -17.53
C SER A 20 -9.07 6.63 -16.82
N VAL A 21 -8.06 7.37 -16.36
CA VAL A 21 -6.92 6.83 -15.61
C VAL A 21 -7.37 6.33 -14.24
N GLN A 22 -8.23 7.08 -13.56
CA GLN A 22 -8.82 6.67 -12.28
C GLN A 22 -9.58 5.35 -12.41
N LYS A 23 -10.41 5.19 -13.46
CA LYS A 23 -11.10 3.94 -13.77
C LYS A 23 -10.12 2.79 -14.00
N GLY A 24 -9.04 3.04 -14.74
CA GLY A 24 -7.97 2.04 -14.96
C GLY A 24 -7.29 1.59 -13.66
N ILE A 25 -6.96 2.53 -12.77
CA ILE A 25 -6.37 2.21 -11.45
C ILE A 25 -7.36 1.40 -10.60
N ARG A 26 -8.63 1.82 -10.55
CA ARG A 26 -9.68 1.11 -9.80
C ARG A 26 -9.81 -0.35 -10.23
N ASN A 27 -9.80 -0.62 -11.54
CA ASN A 27 -9.85 -1.97 -12.07
C ASN A 27 -8.62 -2.79 -11.66
N LYS A 28 -7.41 -2.23 -11.80
CA LYS A 28 -6.16 -2.88 -11.37
C LYS A 28 -6.16 -3.21 -9.88
N LEU A 29 -6.69 -2.33 -9.04
CA LEU A 29 -6.79 -2.56 -7.60
C LEU A 29 -7.78 -3.69 -7.26
N ILE A 30 -8.89 -3.79 -7.98
CA ILE A 30 -9.85 -4.90 -7.80
C ILE A 30 -9.24 -6.22 -8.25
N GLU A 31 -8.52 -6.22 -9.38
CA GLU A 31 -7.79 -7.40 -9.87
C GLU A 31 -6.72 -7.85 -8.88
N GLN A 32 -5.96 -6.91 -8.31
CA GLN A 32 -4.87 -7.20 -7.38
C GLN A 32 -5.38 -7.56 -5.97
N TYR A 33 -6.50 -6.97 -5.54
CA TYR A 33 -7.08 -7.16 -4.21
C TYR A 33 -8.57 -7.48 -4.30
N PRO A 34 -8.97 -8.69 -4.72
CA PRO A 34 -10.37 -9.03 -4.97
C PRO A 34 -11.30 -8.75 -3.78
N HIS A 35 -10.81 -8.98 -2.56
CA HIS A 35 -11.56 -8.74 -1.32
C HIS A 35 -11.91 -7.26 -1.08
N ILE A 36 -11.25 -6.31 -1.75
CA ILE A 36 -11.56 -4.88 -1.64
C ILE A 36 -12.77 -4.48 -2.46
N GLU A 37 -13.24 -5.31 -3.41
CA GLU A 37 -14.27 -4.93 -4.40
C GLU A 37 -15.54 -4.38 -3.75
N GLY A 38 -16.05 -5.02 -2.70
CA GLY A 38 -17.23 -4.55 -1.97
C GLY A 38 -17.06 -3.21 -1.25
N HIS A 39 -15.82 -2.75 -1.06
CA HIS A 39 -15.48 -1.52 -0.34
C HIS A 39 -14.78 -0.48 -1.23
N ILE A 40 -14.54 -0.79 -2.51
CA ILE A 40 -13.76 0.06 -3.40
C ILE A 40 -14.36 1.45 -3.59
N ASP A 41 -15.70 1.59 -3.50
CA ASP A 41 -16.37 2.90 -3.56
C ASP A 41 -16.15 3.76 -2.31
N GLN A 42 -15.77 3.15 -1.18
CA GLN A 42 -15.37 3.87 0.03
C GLN A 42 -13.89 4.29 -0.01
N VAL A 43 -13.08 3.54 -0.74
CA VAL A 43 -11.63 3.76 -0.88
C VAL A 43 -11.33 4.74 -2.03
N LEU A 44 -11.91 4.49 -3.21
CA LEU A 44 -11.83 5.33 -4.40
C LEU A 44 -13.25 5.72 -4.90
N PRO A 45 -13.93 6.68 -4.25
CA PRO A 45 -15.24 7.14 -4.71
C PRO A 45 -15.18 7.73 -6.13
N LYS A 46 -16.12 7.34 -7.01
CA LYS A 46 -16.12 7.74 -8.44
C LYS A 46 -16.19 9.26 -8.69
N LYS A 47 -16.75 10.02 -7.74
CA LYS A 47 -16.93 11.48 -7.85
C LYS A 47 -15.77 12.27 -7.25
N ASP A 48 -14.84 11.60 -6.57
CA ASP A 48 -13.73 12.29 -5.91
C ASP A 48 -12.61 12.62 -6.90
N SER A 49 -11.80 13.61 -6.54
CA SER A 49 -10.66 14.06 -7.32
C SER A 49 -9.40 13.39 -6.80
N PHE A 50 -8.67 12.69 -7.66
CA PHE A 50 -7.43 11.99 -7.28
C PHE A 50 -6.20 12.60 -7.91
N ARG A 51 -5.09 12.55 -7.18
CA ARG A 51 -3.78 13.03 -7.60
C ARG A 51 -2.75 11.93 -7.42
N ILE A 52 -1.76 11.91 -8.32
CA ILE A 52 -0.52 11.17 -8.12
C ILE A 52 0.54 12.16 -7.67
N VAL A 53 1.08 11.95 -6.48
CA VAL A 53 2.29 12.61 -6.01
C VAL A 53 3.48 11.79 -6.51
N LYS A 54 4.32 12.42 -7.32
CA LYS A 54 5.56 11.85 -7.84
C LYS A 54 6.69 12.20 -6.89
N CYS A 55 7.45 11.19 -6.52
CA CYS A 55 8.55 11.30 -5.59
C CYS A 55 9.86 10.85 -6.23
N HIS A 56 10.97 11.14 -5.55
CA HIS A 56 12.27 10.57 -5.86
C HIS A 56 12.23 9.03 -5.83
N ASP A 57 13.24 8.41 -6.43
CA ASP A 57 13.33 6.95 -6.61
C ASP A 57 12.16 6.34 -7.39
N HIS A 58 11.47 7.12 -8.23
CA HIS A 58 10.31 6.66 -9.01
C HIS A 58 9.16 6.12 -8.15
N ILE A 59 8.96 6.67 -6.95
CA ILE A 59 7.81 6.37 -6.13
C ILE A 59 6.62 7.23 -6.57
N GLU A 60 5.45 6.63 -6.68
CA GLU A 60 4.19 7.33 -6.95
C GLU A 60 3.19 7.04 -5.83
N ILE A 61 2.55 8.07 -5.30
CA ILE A 61 1.54 7.96 -4.23
C ILE A 61 0.20 8.46 -4.74
N LEU A 62 -0.84 7.64 -4.64
CA LEU A 62 -2.23 7.99 -4.93
C LEU A 62 -2.85 8.70 -3.72
N VAL A 63 -3.31 9.93 -3.94
CA VAL A 63 -3.89 10.81 -2.92
C VAL A 63 -5.28 11.27 -3.35
N ASN A 64 -6.23 11.28 -2.43
CA ASN A 64 -7.60 11.74 -2.70
C ASN A 64 -7.74 13.29 -2.56
N GLY A 65 -8.96 13.80 -2.72
CA GLY A 65 -9.23 15.24 -2.63
C GLY A 65 -8.99 15.79 -1.22
N ALA A 66 -9.26 14.97 -0.19
CA ALA A 66 -9.07 15.30 1.22
C ALA A 66 -7.59 15.27 1.68
N GLY A 67 -6.68 14.74 0.86
CA GLY A 67 -5.25 14.63 1.19
C GLY A 67 -4.85 13.31 1.84
N ASP A 68 -5.72 12.30 1.90
CA ASP A 68 -5.36 10.96 2.37
C ASP A 68 -4.53 10.21 1.32
N GLN A 69 -3.41 9.62 1.76
CA GLN A 69 -2.59 8.72 0.95
C GLN A 69 -3.18 7.31 0.99
N LEU A 70 -3.60 6.81 -0.17
CA LEU A 70 -4.32 5.54 -0.28
C LEU A 70 -3.40 4.38 -0.65
N PHE A 71 -2.74 4.50 -1.80
CA PHE A 71 -1.82 3.50 -2.32
C PHE A 71 -0.54 4.16 -2.79
N PHE A 72 0.54 3.39 -2.87
CA PHE A 72 1.79 3.79 -3.48
C PHE A 72 2.31 2.67 -4.37
N ARG A 73 3.18 3.01 -5.33
CA ARG A 73 3.92 2.03 -6.10
C ARG A 73 5.32 2.56 -6.38
N HIS A 74 6.23 1.64 -6.66
CA HIS A 74 7.59 1.96 -7.10
C HIS A 74 7.70 1.57 -8.58
N ARG A 75 8.05 2.55 -9.42
CA ARG A 75 8.00 2.45 -10.89
C ARG A 75 6.61 1.98 -11.33
N GLU A 76 6.54 1.11 -12.34
CA GLU A 76 5.29 0.52 -12.81
C GLU A 76 4.93 -0.80 -12.10
N GLY A 77 5.44 -0.99 -10.88
CA GLY A 77 5.11 -2.16 -10.07
C GLY A 77 3.68 -2.17 -9.55
N SER A 78 3.38 -3.22 -8.77
CA SER A 78 2.10 -3.41 -8.11
C SER A 78 1.79 -2.27 -7.14
N TRP A 79 0.51 -1.94 -6.99
CA TRP A 79 0.08 -0.98 -5.97
C TRP A 79 0.20 -1.60 -4.59
N MET A 80 0.61 -0.82 -3.60
CA MET A 80 0.72 -1.22 -2.21
C MET A 80 -0.12 -0.26 -1.37
N PRO A 81 -1.01 -0.73 -0.47
CA PRO A 81 -1.79 0.17 0.38
C PRO A 81 -0.90 0.85 1.42
N THR A 82 -1.28 2.05 1.82
CA THR A 82 -0.69 2.66 3.02
C THR A 82 -1.16 1.92 4.27
N LEU A 83 -0.36 1.96 5.34
CA LEU A 83 -0.78 1.38 6.64
C LEU A 83 -2.07 2.01 7.16
N LYS A 84 -2.28 3.32 6.94
CA LYS A 84 -3.52 4.02 7.33
C LYS A 84 -4.74 3.43 6.62
N LEU A 85 -4.63 3.17 5.32
CA LEU A 85 -5.71 2.54 4.55
C LEU A 85 -5.94 1.10 5.03
N TYR A 86 -4.86 0.32 5.19
CA TYR A 86 -4.95 -1.07 5.60
C TYR A 86 -5.58 -1.22 6.99
N HIS A 87 -5.23 -0.37 7.96
CA HIS A 87 -5.85 -0.39 9.29
C HIS A 87 -7.36 -0.11 9.26
N LYS A 88 -7.87 0.62 8.26
CA LYS A 88 -9.30 0.87 8.08
C LYS A 88 -10.03 -0.34 7.46
N PHE A 89 -9.33 -1.12 6.64
CA PHE A 89 -9.87 -2.29 5.96
C PHE A 89 -8.87 -3.47 6.07
N PRO A 90 -8.73 -4.12 7.23
CA PRO A 90 -7.65 -5.08 7.47
C PRO A 90 -7.85 -6.45 6.78
N PHE A 91 -8.92 -6.61 6.00
CA PHE A 91 -9.33 -7.90 5.44
C PHE A 91 -8.88 -8.15 4.00
N PHE A 92 -8.38 -7.13 3.28
CA PHE A 92 -8.06 -7.28 1.85
C PHE A 92 -6.62 -7.72 1.56
N LEU A 93 -5.81 -7.94 2.60
CA LEU A 93 -4.49 -8.58 2.52
C LEU A 93 -4.42 -9.75 3.50
N PRO A 94 -3.63 -10.80 3.18
CA PRO A 94 -3.28 -11.82 4.14
C PRO A 94 -2.43 -11.21 5.28
N MET A 95 -2.67 -11.68 6.50
CA MET A 95 -1.93 -11.24 7.68
C MET A 95 -0.81 -12.23 8.01
N GLU A 96 0.41 -11.72 8.16
CA GLU A 96 1.54 -12.47 8.71
C GLU A 96 1.83 -11.98 10.12
N GLN A 97 1.86 -12.89 11.09
CA GLN A 97 2.22 -12.58 12.47
C GLN A 97 3.66 -13.00 12.74
N VAL A 98 4.49 -12.01 13.04
CA VAL A 98 5.89 -12.24 13.44
C VAL A 98 6.02 -12.45 14.95
N ASP A 99 7.10 -13.10 15.35
CA ASP A 99 7.48 -13.22 16.76
C ASP A 99 7.75 -11.85 17.41
N LYS A 100 7.57 -11.77 18.73
CA LYS A 100 7.85 -10.58 19.54
C LYS A 100 9.28 -10.06 19.34
N GLY A 101 10.26 -10.94 19.17
CA GLY A 101 11.66 -10.56 18.95
C GLY A 101 11.89 -9.76 17.65
N ALA A 102 11.02 -9.95 16.64
CA ALA A 102 11.17 -9.31 15.33
C ALA A 102 10.60 -7.88 15.28
N ILE A 103 9.63 -7.56 16.14
CA ILE A 103 8.84 -6.30 16.06
C ILE A 103 9.73 -5.05 15.97
N ARG A 104 10.74 -4.94 16.85
CA ARG A 104 11.66 -3.78 16.86
C ARG A 104 12.37 -3.59 15.52
N PHE A 105 12.77 -4.69 14.89
CA PHE A 105 13.52 -4.66 13.62
C PHE A 105 12.60 -4.34 12.45
N VAL A 106 11.38 -4.90 12.44
CA VAL A 106 10.35 -4.58 11.44
C VAL A 106 10.02 -3.09 11.47
N LEU A 107 9.80 -2.51 12.65
CA LEU A 107 9.56 -1.07 12.82
C LEU A 107 10.76 -0.20 12.41
N SER A 108 11.96 -0.78 12.37
CA SER A 108 13.19 -0.12 11.89
C SER A 108 13.41 -0.28 10.37
N GLY A 109 12.48 -0.95 9.69
CA GLY A 109 12.50 -1.21 8.25
C GLY A 109 13.34 -2.42 7.83
N ALA A 110 13.62 -3.36 8.74
CA ALA A 110 14.29 -4.62 8.40
C ALA A 110 13.33 -5.60 7.72
N ASN A 111 13.89 -6.48 6.88
CA ASN A 111 13.13 -7.58 6.29
C ASN A 111 12.80 -8.63 7.37
N ILE A 112 11.70 -9.35 7.15
CA ILE A 112 11.30 -10.47 7.99
C ILE A 112 12.05 -11.71 7.51
N MET A 113 12.78 -12.36 8.41
CA MET A 113 13.51 -13.60 8.14
C MET A 113 12.65 -14.81 8.51
N CYS A 114 12.83 -15.95 7.84
CA CYS A 114 11.99 -17.15 8.05
C CYS A 114 11.82 -17.55 9.53
N PRO A 115 12.86 -17.54 10.39
CA PRO A 115 12.69 -17.88 11.81
C PRO A 115 11.74 -16.96 12.58
N GLY A 116 11.54 -15.72 12.11
CA GLY A 116 10.58 -14.78 12.68
C GLY A 116 9.12 -15.11 12.37
N LEU A 117 8.88 -16.04 11.44
CA LEU A 117 7.56 -16.50 11.02
C LEU A 117 7.28 -17.97 11.39
N THR A 118 8.32 -18.74 11.76
CA THR A 118 8.20 -20.16 12.13
C THR A 118 8.40 -20.45 13.62
N SER A 119 8.51 -19.41 14.45
CA SER A 119 8.61 -19.54 15.91
C SER A 119 7.25 -19.85 16.55
N PRO A 120 7.21 -20.31 17.82
CA PRO A 120 5.96 -20.58 18.52
C PRO A 120 5.02 -19.36 18.69
N GLY A 121 5.58 -18.14 18.65
CA GLY A 121 4.81 -16.89 18.75
C GLY A 121 4.38 -16.31 17.40
N ALA A 122 4.79 -16.93 16.30
CA ALA A 122 4.47 -16.50 14.94
C ALA A 122 3.28 -17.29 14.38
N CYS A 123 2.61 -16.72 13.38
CA CYS A 123 1.53 -17.38 12.64
C CYS A 123 1.60 -16.95 11.18
N MET A 124 1.80 -17.92 10.29
CA MET A 124 1.82 -17.68 8.85
C MET A 124 0.46 -17.98 8.23
N THR A 125 -0.03 -17.06 7.41
CA THR A 125 -1.23 -17.33 6.59
C THR A 125 -0.79 -18.06 5.32
N PRO A 126 -1.41 -19.18 4.93
CA PRO A 126 -1.09 -19.84 3.66
C PRO A 126 -1.38 -18.91 2.48
N VAL A 127 -0.35 -18.62 1.67
CA VAL A 127 -0.44 -17.78 0.47
C VAL A 127 0.44 -18.37 -0.64
N ASP A 128 0.07 -18.10 -1.90
CA ASP A 128 0.85 -18.52 -3.06
C ASP A 128 2.14 -17.70 -3.19
N LYS A 129 3.17 -18.30 -3.79
CA LYS A 129 4.43 -17.61 -4.05
C LYS A 129 4.22 -16.44 -5.02
N GLY A 130 4.58 -15.23 -4.58
CA GLY A 130 4.47 -14.02 -5.39
C GLY A 130 3.15 -13.27 -5.25
N THR A 131 2.33 -13.65 -4.27
CA THR A 131 1.15 -12.88 -3.81
C THR A 131 1.57 -11.61 -3.08
#